data_AF-A0A960EMG0-F1
#
_entry.id   AF-A0A960EMG0-F1
#
_cell.length_a   1.000
_cell.length_b   1.000
_cell.length_c   1.000
_cell.angle_alpha   90.00
_cell.angle_beta   90.00
_cell.angle_gamma   90.00
#
_symmetry.space_group_name_H-M   'P 1'
#
loop_
_entity.id
_entity.type
_entity.pdbx_description
1 polymer ?
#
loop_
_entity_poly.entity_id
_entity_poly.type
_entity_poly.pdbx_seq_one_letter_code
_entity_poly.pdbx_strand_id
1 'polypeptide(L)'
;MDRYEEAVTNAGIEVLGDVKFVFGQTDFGPTVQQLYESDAEAVVVVGGPDETALIARELDARGYGYVDLPTAKGPDFHPQLCGTPVNMGERRWVDLAGDAAKIGSMTGWHIGGMLMTPEVPIVKMAEKHFPDGSHRITGGEEGPADGLYTLVTGVAEAGSLTDRDAVTMAIENYPKFEFAYLPYSFSAEDHQRTKPEELVIISLEYESGPAQTDPPYQLGTEWTNTFKGLKYQPCWVPRPTVKMNAEIHPELVERLLAEGYGSQCTLKDPDATTTIDSFTNECKIH
;
A
#
# COMPACT_ATOMS: atom_id res chain seq x y z
N MET A 1 2.25 -18.80 0.83
CA MET A 1 1.28 -19.24 -0.20
C MET A 1 -0.04 -19.61 0.44
N ASP A 2 -0.06 -20.48 1.44
CA ASP A 2 -1.30 -20.98 2.09
C ASP A 2 -2.27 -19.86 2.52
N ARG A 3 -1.77 -18.76 3.10
CA ARG A 3 -2.60 -17.62 3.49
C ARG A 3 -3.19 -16.81 2.33
N TYR A 4 -2.49 -16.76 1.19
CA TYR A 4 -3.01 -16.09 -0.01
C TYR A 4 -4.09 -16.93 -0.66
N GLU A 5 -3.85 -18.24 -0.82
CA GLU A 5 -4.82 -19.18 -1.37
C GLU A 5 -6.10 -19.26 -0.53
N GLU A 6 -5.97 -19.26 0.80
CA GLU A 6 -7.11 -19.18 1.71
C GLU A 6 -7.88 -17.86 1.55
N ALA A 7 -7.18 -16.72 1.50
CA ALA A 7 -7.82 -15.41 1.37
C ALA A 7 -8.56 -15.23 0.05
N VAL A 8 -7.96 -15.62 -1.07
CA VAL A 8 -8.59 -15.52 -2.40
C VAL A 8 -9.76 -16.49 -2.53
N THR A 9 -9.64 -17.71 -1.99
CA THR A 9 -10.75 -18.67 -1.96
C THR A 9 -11.94 -18.14 -1.14
N ASN A 10 -11.67 -17.55 0.03
CA ASN A 10 -12.72 -16.94 0.87
C ASN A 10 -13.37 -15.73 0.18
N ALA A 11 -12.64 -15.05 -0.70
CA ALA A 11 -13.16 -13.95 -1.53
C ALA A 11 -13.91 -14.44 -2.79
N GLY A 12 -13.99 -15.75 -3.03
CA GLY A 12 -14.61 -16.33 -4.22
C GLY A 12 -13.79 -16.15 -5.49
N ILE A 13 -12.48 -15.93 -5.36
CA ILE A 13 -11.53 -15.80 -6.47
C ILE A 13 -10.88 -17.17 -6.71
N GLU A 14 -10.92 -17.63 -7.96
CA GLU A 14 -10.29 -18.89 -8.37
C GLU A 14 -8.77 -18.72 -8.49
N VAL A 15 -8.02 -19.67 -7.93
CA VAL A 15 -6.56 -19.73 -8.09
C VAL A 15 -6.23 -20.59 -9.29
N LEU A 16 -5.79 -19.96 -10.38
CA LEU A 16 -5.44 -20.66 -11.61
C LEU A 16 -4.05 -21.30 -11.57
N GLY A 17 -3.15 -20.80 -10.71
CA GLY A 17 -1.83 -21.40 -10.54
C GLY A 17 -0.92 -20.65 -9.56
N ASP A 18 0.20 -21.30 -9.24
CA ASP A 18 1.32 -20.75 -8.48
C ASP A 18 2.59 -20.87 -9.32
N VAL A 19 3.27 -19.75 -9.57
CA VAL A 19 4.53 -19.72 -10.30
C VAL A 19 5.62 -19.21 -9.36
N LYS A 20 6.60 -20.07 -9.11
CA LYS A 20 7.74 -19.73 -8.24
C LYS A 20 8.92 -19.23 -9.05
N PHE A 21 9.66 -18.30 -8.45
CA PHE A 21 10.94 -17.84 -8.94
C PHE A 21 11.98 -17.79 -7.83
N VAL A 22 13.25 -17.67 -8.21
CA VAL A 22 14.37 -17.53 -7.26
C VAL A 22 14.68 -16.04 -7.08
N PHE A 23 14.85 -15.61 -5.84
CA PHE A 23 15.26 -14.24 -5.54
C PHE A 23 16.62 -13.93 -6.18
N GLY A 24 16.75 -12.77 -6.82
CA GLY A 24 17.93 -12.38 -7.59
C GLY A 24 18.04 -13.00 -8.99
N GLN A 25 17.04 -13.76 -9.46
CA GLN A 25 17.02 -14.18 -10.86
C GLN A 25 16.79 -12.97 -11.78
N THR A 26 17.37 -13.00 -12.98
CA THR A 26 17.29 -11.90 -13.95
C THR A 26 16.50 -12.23 -15.20
N ASP A 27 16.27 -13.51 -15.47
CA ASP A 27 15.46 -13.99 -16.60
C ASP A 27 14.10 -14.47 -16.08
N PHE A 28 13.05 -13.74 -16.44
CA PHE A 28 11.67 -14.05 -16.10
C PHE A 28 10.87 -14.57 -17.30
N GLY A 29 11.51 -14.82 -18.44
CA GLY A 29 10.82 -15.27 -19.64
C GLY A 29 10.01 -16.56 -19.45
N PRO A 30 10.54 -17.60 -18.76
CA PRO A 30 9.77 -18.80 -18.44
C PRO A 30 8.63 -18.56 -17.44
N THR A 31 8.82 -17.64 -16.48
CA THR A 31 7.79 -17.26 -15.50
C THR A 31 6.62 -16.57 -16.20
N VAL A 32 6.91 -15.59 -17.06
CA VAL A 32 5.88 -14.86 -17.83
C VAL A 32 5.16 -15.78 -18.82
N GLN A 33 5.86 -16.76 -19.41
CA GLN A 33 5.21 -17.75 -20.25
C GLN A 33 4.17 -18.59 -19.48
N GLN A 34 4.49 -19.01 -18.25
CA GLN A 34 3.56 -19.74 -17.40
C GLN A 34 2.35 -18.88 -16.99
N LEU A 35 2.57 -17.59 -16.72
CA LEU A 35 1.48 -16.65 -16.43
C LEU A 35 0.55 -16.48 -17.65
N TYR A 36 1.12 -16.36 -18.85
CA TYR A 36 0.35 -16.30 -20.09
C TYR A 36 -0.49 -17.56 -20.30
N GLU A 37 0.08 -18.75 -20.06
CA GLU A 37 -0.62 -20.03 -20.22
C GLU A 37 -1.74 -20.25 -19.19
N SER A 38 -1.69 -19.56 -18.05
CA SER A 38 -2.76 -19.64 -17.04
C SER A 38 -3.98 -18.79 -17.38
N ASP A 39 -3.87 -17.85 -18.32
CA ASP A 39 -4.94 -16.92 -18.72
C ASP A 39 -5.56 -16.17 -17.52
N ALA A 40 -4.72 -15.78 -16.57
CA ALA A 40 -5.18 -15.14 -15.34
C ALA A 40 -5.49 -13.65 -15.58
N GLU A 41 -6.64 -13.18 -15.08
CA GLU A 41 -7.03 -11.77 -15.13
C GLU A 41 -6.20 -10.89 -14.18
N ALA A 42 -5.62 -11.49 -13.14
CA ALA A 42 -4.79 -10.81 -12.15
C ALA A 42 -3.66 -11.71 -11.64
N VAL A 43 -2.53 -11.09 -11.31
CA VAL A 43 -1.35 -11.78 -10.78
C VAL A 43 -0.88 -11.09 -9.51
N VAL A 44 -0.80 -11.86 -8.42
CA VAL A 44 -0.18 -11.41 -7.16
C VAL A 44 1.30 -11.79 -7.17
N VAL A 45 2.18 -10.79 -7.16
CA VAL A 45 3.63 -10.99 -7.17
C VAL A 45 4.22 -10.73 -5.78
N VAL A 46 4.70 -11.80 -5.15
CA VAL A 46 5.39 -11.74 -3.86
C VAL A 46 6.89 -11.91 -4.09
N GLY A 47 7.67 -10.86 -3.84
CA GLY A 47 9.10 -10.77 -4.16
C GLY A 47 9.66 -9.41 -3.79
N GLY A 48 10.89 -9.10 -4.21
CA GLY A 48 11.50 -7.78 -4.06
C GLY A 48 11.17 -6.85 -5.23
N PRO A 49 11.48 -5.55 -5.10
CA PRO A 49 11.17 -4.55 -6.14
C PRO A 49 11.92 -4.82 -7.45
N ASP A 50 13.09 -5.45 -7.40
CA ASP A 50 13.88 -5.79 -8.58
C ASP A 50 13.21 -6.91 -9.41
N GLU A 51 12.79 -8.00 -8.76
CA GLU A 51 12.13 -9.12 -9.43
C GLU A 51 10.77 -8.71 -10.00
N THR A 52 9.97 -7.98 -9.21
CA THR A 52 8.64 -7.55 -9.67
C THR A 52 8.72 -6.52 -10.79
N ALA A 53 9.76 -5.68 -10.83
CA ALA A 53 10.01 -4.77 -11.95
C ALA A 53 10.41 -5.53 -13.22
N LEU A 54 11.24 -6.58 -13.11
CA LEU A 54 11.62 -7.40 -14.25
C LEU A 54 10.43 -8.18 -14.82
N ILE A 55 9.53 -8.69 -13.97
CA ILE A 55 8.28 -9.32 -14.41
C ILE A 55 7.42 -8.33 -15.20
N ALA A 56 7.22 -7.12 -14.66
CA ALA A 56 6.43 -6.08 -15.34
C ALA A 56 7.04 -5.73 -16.72
N ARG A 57 8.37 -5.58 -16.79
CA ARG A 57 9.08 -5.30 -18.04
C ARG A 57 9.00 -6.43 -19.06
N GLU A 58 9.07 -7.68 -18.61
CA GLU A 58 8.96 -8.85 -19.49
C GLU A 58 7.53 -9.02 -20.04
N LEU A 59 6.50 -8.74 -19.22
CA LEU A 59 5.12 -8.66 -19.68
C LEU A 59 4.95 -7.57 -20.74
N ASP A 60 5.42 -6.34 -20.47
CA ASP A 60 5.33 -5.21 -21.41
C ASP A 60 6.09 -5.49 -22.72
N ALA A 61 7.30 -6.05 -22.65
CA ALA A 61 8.10 -6.40 -23.82
C ALA A 61 7.44 -7.45 -24.73
N ARG A 62 6.56 -8.30 -24.18
CA ARG A 62 5.77 -9.29 -24.94
C ARG A 62 4.42 -8.77 -25.40
N GLY A 63 4.06 -7.54 -25.05
CA GLY A 63 2.75 -6.95 -25.34
C GLY A 63 1.64 -7.41 -24.39
N TYR A 64 1.99 -8.00 -23.24
CA TYR A 64 1.07 -8.45 -22.18
C TYR A 64 1.01 -7.50 -20.98
N GLY A 65 1.65 -6.34 -21.09
CA GLY A 65 1.63 -5.33 -20.02
C GLY A 65 0.19 -4.95 -19.66
N TYR A 66 -0.03 -4.66 -18.37
CA TYR A 66 -1.31 -4.14 -17.89
C TYR A 66 -1.73 -2.85 -18.64
N VAL A 67 -3.03 -2.62 -18.81
CA VAL A 67 -3.56 -1.47 -19.56
C VAL A 67 -4.64 -0.72 -18.76
N ASP A 68 -5.84 -1.28 -18.68
CA ASP A 68 -7.00 -0.75 -17.93
C ASP A 68 -7.97 -1.90 -17.57
N LEU A 69 -8.85 -1.72 -16.58
CA LEU A 69 -9.78 -2.77 -16.10
C LEU A 69 -10.65 -3.36 -17.22
N PRO A 70 -11.30 -2.54 -18.08
CA PRO A 70 -12.15 -3.08 -19.14
C PRO A 70 -11.38 -3.92 -20.15
N THR A 71 -10.18 -3.50 -20.53
CA THR A 71 -9.33 -4.21 -21.50
C THR A 71 -8.68 -5.44 -20.90
N ALA A 72 -8.29 -5.40 -19.62
CA ALA A 72 -7.77 -6.55 -18.87
C ALA A 72 -8.81 -7.67 -18.71
N LYS A 73 -10.10 -7.34 -18.74
CA LYS A 73 -11.24 -8.29 -18.80
C LYS A 73 -11.62 -8.70 -20.22
N GLY A 74 -10.90 -8.21 -21.22
CA GLY A 74 -11.08 -8.55 -22.62
C GLY A 74 -10.55 -9.96 -22.94
N PRO A 75 -10.60 -10.36 -24.22
CA PRO A 75 -10.09 -11.66 -24.66
C PRO A 75 -8.56 -11.75 -24.72
N ASP A 76 -7.86 -10.63 -24.54
CA ASP A 76 -6.41 -10.54 -24.63
C ASP A 76 -5.77 -10.55 -23.23
N PHE A 77 -4.67 -11.29 -23.09
CA PHE A 77 -3.98 -11.44 -21.81
C PHE A 77 -3.23 -10.15 -21.39
N HIS A 78 -3.84 -9.41 -20.47
CA HIS A 78 -3.30 -8.18 -19.86
C HIS A 78 -3.53 -8.18 -18.35
N PRO A 79 -2.85 -9.05 -17.59
CA PRO A 79 -3.16 -9.27 -16.18
C PRO A 79 -2.97 -8.00 -15.36
N GLN A 80 -3.92 -7.74 -14.46
CA GLN A 80 -3.75 -6.76 -13.39
C GLN A 80 -2.60 -7.21 -12.48
N LEU A 81 -1.61 -6.34 -12.29
CA LEU A 81 -0.50 -6.63 -11.38
C LEU A 81 -0.84 -6.16 -9.96
N CYS A 82 -0.68 -7.07 -9.00
CA CYS A 82 -0.89 -6.86 -7.58
C CYS A 82 0.37 -7.21 -6.80
N GLY A 83 0.83 -6.32 -5.94
CA GLY A 83 2.05 -6.49 -5.15
C GLY A 83 1.83 -6.42 -3.65
N THR A 84 2.95 -6.29 -2.96
CA THR A 84 3.09 -6.15 -1.51
C THR A 84 3.82 -4.84 -1.19
N PRO A 85 3.74 -4.33 0.06
CA PRO A 85 4.37 -3.07 0.42
C PRO A 85 5.83 -2.96 -0.03
N VAL A 86 6.61 -4.00 0.26
CA VAL A 86 8.06 -4.04 0.04
C VAL A 86 8.47 -4.28 -1.42
N ASN A 87 7.52 -4.31 -2.36
CA ASN A 87 7.82 -4.39 -3.79
C ASN A 87 7.15 -3.28 -4.60
N MET A 88 5.93 -3.46 -5.08
CA MET A 88 5.24 -2.55 -5.99
C MET A 88 4.70 -1.30 -5.27
N GLY A 89 4.71 -1.28 -3.93
CA GLY A 89 4.47 -0.08 -3.13
C GLY A 89 5.69 0.83 -3.00
N GLU A 90 6.88 0.34 -3.35
CA GLU A 90 8.13 1.09 -3.23
C GLU A 90 8.35 2.01 -4.43
N ARG A 91 8.87 3.21 -4.14
CA ARG A 91 9.33 4.13 -5.17
C ARG A 91 10.34 3.46 -6.12
N ARG A 92 11.24 2.67 -5.54
CA ARG A 92 12.27 1.92 -6.28
C ARG A 92 11.68 1.02 -7.35
N TRP A 93 10.54 0.37 -7.12
CA TRP A 93 9.95 -0.50 -8.13
C TRP A 93 9.53 0.27 -9.38
N VAL A 94 8.90 1.42 -9.21
CA VAL A 94 8.49 2.28 -10.34
C VAL A 94 9.71 2.75 -11.14
N ASP A 95 10.78 3.15 -10.45
CA ASP A 95 12.04 3.54 -11.11
C ASP A 95 12.68 2.39 -11.91
N LEU A 96 12.63 1.16 -11.39
CA LEU A 96 13.18 -0.03 -12.04
C LEU A 96 12.33 -0.55 -13.20
N ALA A 97 11.00 -0.48 -13.06
CA ALA A 97 10.05 -0.94 -14.06
C ALA A 97 9.92 0.05 -15.23
N GLY A 98 10.13 1.35 -14.99
CA GLY A 98 10.00 2.39 -16.01
C GLY A 98 8.59 2.42 -16.60
N ASP A 99 8.46 2.47 -17.92
CA ASP A 99 7.17 2.53 -18.61
C ASP A 99 6.31 1.27 -18.44
N ALA A 100 6.89 0.19 -17.90
CA ALA A 100 6.17 -1.03 -17.53
C ALA A 100 5.44 -0.91 -16.17
N ALA A 101 5.74 0.10 -15.35
CA ALA A 101 4.96 0.43 -14.17
C ALA A 101 3.69 1.18 -14.59
N LYS A 102 2.65 0.42 -14.92
CA LYS A 102 1.39 0.95 -15.43
C LYS A 102 0.54 1.54 -14.31
N ILE A 103 -0.12 2.67 -14.59
CA ILE A 103 -1.17 3.24 -13.73
C ILE A 103 -2.16 2.14 -13.39
N GLY A 104 -2.64 2.11 -12.14
CA GLY A 104 -3.59 1.10 -11.70
C GLY A 104 -2.97 -0.18 -11.16
N SER A 105 -1.65 -0.39 -11.32
CA SER A 105 -0.94 -1.44 -10.58
C SER A 105 -1.24 -1.34 -9.09
N MET A 106 -1.66 -2.43 -8.46
CA MET A 106 -2.17 -2.44 -7.08
C MET A 106 -1.16 -3.00 -6.10
N THR A 107 -1.24 -2.61 -4.84
CA THR A 107 -0.43 -3.14 -3.74
C THR A 107 -1.22 -3.11 -2.45
N GLY A 108 -1.12 -4.15 -1.63
CA GLY A 108 -1.56 -4.07 -0.24
C GLY A 108 -0.64 -3.14 0.56
N TRP A 109 -1.19 -2.32 1.44
CA TRP A 109 -0.47 -1.40 2.33
C TRP A 109 -1.17 -1.33 3.68
N HIS A 110 -0.76 -0.44 4.58
CA HIS A 110 -1.50 -0.12 5.80
C HIS A 110 -1.66 1.37 5.98
N ILE A 111 -2.80 1.83 6.50
CA ILE A 111 -3.10 3.26 6.67
C ILE A 111 -2.01 3.97 7.50
N GLY A 112 -1.44 3.28 8.48
CA GLY A 112 -0.34 3.81 9.31
C GLY A 112 1.01 3.93 8.62
N GLY A 113 1.17 3.44 7.40
CA GLY A 113 2.37 3.60 6.56
C GLY A 113 2.15 4.61 5.44
N MET A 114 0.95 5.21 5.35
CA MET A 114 0.67 6.28 4.40
C MET A 114 1.21 7.59 4.96
N LEU A 115 2.51 7.82 4.87
CA LEU A 115 3.15 8.97 5.55
C LEU A 115 2.84 10.33 4.90
N MET A 116 2.11 10.31 3.80
CA MET A 116 1.73 11.49 3.03
C MET A 116 0.29 11.95 3.32
N THR A 117 -0.30 11.43 4.38
CA THR A 117 -1.54 11.93 4.97
C THR A 117 -1.30 13.20 5.82
N PRO A 118 -2.36 13.95 6.17
CA PRO A 118 -2.21 15.14 7.00
C PRO A 118 -1.63 14.83 8.38
N GLU A 119 -0.81 15.76 8.86
CA GLU A 119 -0.32 15.82 10.24
C GLU A 119 0.57 14.67 10.74
N VAL A 120 1.20 13.91 9.86
CA VAL A 120 2.07 12.78 10.22
C VAL A 120 3.31 13.23 11.03
N PRO A 121 3.49 12.77 12.29
CA PRO A 121 4.59 13.18 13.15
C PRO A 121 5.99 12.94 12.57
N ILE A 122 6.24 11.78 11.96
CA ILE A 122 7.55 11.46 11.39
C ILE A 122 7.90 12.38 10.21
N VAL A 123 6.91 12.79 9.39
CA VAL A 123 7.13 13.76 8.32
C VAL A 123 7.48 15.13 8.87
N LYS A 124 6.70 15.63 9.85
CA LYS A 124 7.00 16.90 10.53
C LYS A 124 8.39 16.89 11.17
N MET A 125 8.80 15.74 11.72
CA MET A 125 10.14 15.55 12.28
C MET A 125 11.21 15.62 11.20
N ALA A 126 11.02 14.94 10.06
CA ALA A 126 11.95 14.96 8.94
C ALA A 126 12.09 16.37 8.35
N GLU A 127 10.99 17.08 8.11
CA GLU A 127 11.00 18.47 7.62
C GLU A 127 11.76 19.41 8.56
N LYS A 128 11.62 19.21 9.88
CA LYS A 128 12.34 19.99 10.88
C LYS A 128 13.86 19.75 10.85
N HIS A 129 14.29 18.51 10.65
CA HIS A 129 15.73 18.15 10.68
C HIS A 129 16.41 18.26 9.31
N PHE A 130 15.65 18.12 8.23
CA PHE A 130 16.11 18.17 6.84
C PHE A 130 15.29 19.20 6.05
N PRO A 131 15.36 20.50 6.41
CA PRO A 131 14.53 21.54 5.82
C PRO A 131 14.83 21.81 4.33
N ASP A 132 15.96 21.31 3.83
CA ASP A 132 16.32 21.36 2.40
C ASP A 132 15.64 20.26 1.57
N GLY A 133 14.89 19.36 2.21
CA GLY A 133 14.23 18.24 1.55
C GLY A 133 15.19 17.15 1.09
N SER A 134 16.42 17.10 1.61
CA SER A 134 17.40 16.04 1.30
C SER A 134 16.92 14.65 1.73
N HIS A 135 16.03 14.58 2.72
CA HIS A 135 15.47 13.34 3.26
C HIS A 135 13.95 13.45 3.33
N ARG A 136 13.31 13.42 2.15
CA ARG A 136 11.86 13.28 2.06
C ARG A 136 11.47 11.86 2.42
N ILE A 137 10.54 11.75 3.36
CA ILE A 137 9.90 10.50 3.77
C ILE A 137 8.88 10.10 2.71
N THR A 138 8.88 8.83 2.30
CA THR A 138 8.06 8.36 1.16
C THR A 138 7.21 7.12 1.44
N GLY A 139 7.29 6.56 2.65
CA GLY A 139 6.57 5.36 3.08
C GLY A 139 7.53 4.23 3.46
N GLY A 140 7.20 3.47 4.52
CA GLY A 140 8.00 2.36 5.05
C GLY A 140 9.02 2.78 6.11
N GLU A 141 9.30 4.08 6.27
CA GLU A 141 10.20 4.58 7.32
C GLU A 141 9.59 4.51 8.74
N GLU A 142 8.26 4.40 8.85
CA GLU A 142 7.56 4.34 10.13
C GLU A 142 7.84 3.06 10.91
N GLY A 143 7.96 1.91 10.25
CA GLY A 143 8.19 0.62 10.90
C GLY A 143 9.50 0.61 11.69
N PRO A 144 10.66 0.91 11.07
CA PRO A 144 11.93 1.03 11.77
C PRO A 144 11.93 2.10 12.87
N ALA A 145 11.26 3.24 12.64
CA ALA A 145 11.16 4.33 13.61
C ALA A 145 10.37 3.91 14.87
N ASP A 146 9.19 3.30 14.68
CA ASP A 146 8.37 2.74 15.76
C ASP A 146 9.11 1.61 16.50
N GLY A 147 9.81 0.74 15.78
CA GLY A 147 10.60 -0.34 16.38
C GLY A 147 11.72 0.17 17.29
N LEU A 148 12.45 1.19 16.88
CA LEU A 148 13.48 1.80 17.71
C LEU A 148 12.87 2.51 18.92
N TYR A 149 11.79 3.27 18.72
CA TYR A 149 11.09 3.96 19.80
C TYR A 149 10.56 2.99 20.86
N THR A 150 9.96 1.88 20.42
CA THR A 150 9.52 0.78 21.28
C THR A 150 10.67 0.27 22.15
N LEU A 151 11.81 -0.03 21.54
CA LEU A 151 12.96 -0.59 22.27
C LEU A 151 13.50 0.40 23.31
N VAL A 152 13.67 1.66 22.95
CA VAL A 152 14.15 2.71 23.87
C VAL A 152 13.19 2.89 25.03
N THR A 153 11.88 2.89 24.75
CA THR A 153 10.84 3.02 25.78
C THR A 153 10.82 1.81 26.69
N GLY A 154 10.87 0.59 26.15
CA GLY A 154 10.94 -0.66 26.92
C GLY A 154 12.16 -0.72 27.85
N VAL A 155 13.33 -0.29 27.36
CA VAL A 155 14.55 -0.17 28.18
C VAL A 155 14.38 0.83 29.32
N ALA A 156 13.77 1.99 29.05
CA ALA A 156 13.54 3.02 30.06
C ALA A 156 12.58 2.52 31.15
N GLU A 157 11.47 1.90 30.75
CA GLU A 157 10.45 1.36 31.65
C GLU A 157 10.95 0.15 32.47
N ALA A 158 11.76 -0.73 31.85
CA ALA A 158 12.38 -1.85 32.57
C ALA A 158 13.49 -1.40 33.53
N GLY A 159 14.06 -0.20 33.33
CA GLY A 159 15.23 0.27 34.07
C GLY A 159 16.49 -0.57 33.82
N SER A 160 16.57 -1.26 32.68
CA SER A 160 17.65 -2.21 32.36
C SER A 160 18.00 -2.23 30.87
N LEU A 161 19.31 -2.25 30.59
CA LEU A 161 19.84 -2.40 29.22
C LEU A 161 20.16 -3.85 28.85
N THR A 162 20.19 -4.75 29.83
CA THR A 162 20.73 -6.12 29.65
C THR A 162 19.77 -7.23 30.05
N ASP A 163 18.74 -6.92 30.84
CA ASP A 163 17.71 -7.88 31.23
C ASP A 163 16.62 -7.94 30.14
N ARG A 164 16.71 -8.95 29.29
CA ARG A 164 15.79 -9.11 28.14
C ARG A 164 14.37 -9.37 28.59
N ASP A 165 14.17 -10.18 29.63
CA ASP A 165 12.83 -10.55 30.08
C ASP A 165 12.14 -9.33 30.70
N ALA A 166 12.88 -8.53 31.48
CA ALA A 166 12.37 -7.26 32.02
C ALA A 166 11.98 -6.27 30.90
N VAL A 167 12.81 -6.15 29.85
CA VAL A 167 12.52 -5.27 28.70
C VAL A 167 11.31 -5.78 27.90
N THR A 168 11.22 -7.08 27.62
CA THR A 168 10.06 -7.66 26.93
C THR A 168 8.78 -7.43 27.73
N MET A 169 8.78 -7.73 29.04
CA MET A 169 7.62 -7.47 29.89
C MET A 169 7.27 -5.98 29.95
N ALA A 170 8.26 -5.08 29.98
CA ALA A 170 8.00 -3.65 29.95
C ALA A 170 7.34 -3.21 28.64
N ILE A 171 7.77 -3.76 27.50
CA ILE A 171 7.16 -3.49 26.18
C ILE A 171 5.72 -4.00 26.13
N GLU A 172 5.48 -5.24 26.56
CA GLU A 172 4.15 -5.88 26.54
C GLU A 172 3.16 -5.26 27.54
N ASN A 173 3.64 -4.64 28.62
CA ASN A 173 2.80 -3.96 29.60
C ASN A 173 2.68 -2.45 29.36
N TYR A 174 3.41 -1.91 28.39
CA TYR A 174 3.32 -0.48 28.08
C TYR A 174 1.97 -0.18 27.43
N PRO A 175 1.17 0.74 27.99
CA PRO A 175 -0.25 0.84 27.66
C PRO A 175 -0.49 1.27 26.20
N LYS A 176 0.37 2.14 25.66
CA LYS A 176 0.26 2.64 24.29
C LYS A 176 1.55 3.35 23.86
N PHE A 177 2.12 2.94 22.74
CA PHE A 177 3.17 3.67 22.04
C PHE A 177 2.55 4.61 20.99
N GLU A 178 3.17 5.77 20.79
CA GLU A 178 2.77 6.72 19.75
C GLU A 178 4.01 7.54 19.35
N PHE A 179 4.54 7.29 18.14
CA PHE A 179 5.76 7.93 17.68
C PHE A 179 5.74 8.32 16.22
N ALA A 180 5.82 7.35 15.29
CA ALA A 180 5.97 7.67 13.88
C ALA A 180 4.65 8.15 13.26
N TYR A 181 3.54 7.47 13.59
CA TYR A 181 2.23 7.88 13.09
C TYR A 181 1.05 7.40 13.96
N LEU A 182 0.63 6.14 13.78
CA LEU A 182 -0.52 5.60 14.50
C LEU A 182 -0.12 5.07 15.88
N PRO A 183 -0.99 5.20 16.88
CA PRO A 183 -0.86 4.48 18.14
C PRO A 183 -0.78 2.96 17.97
N TYR A 184 0.03 2.30 18.78
CA TYR A 184 0.10 0.84 18.83
C TYR A 184 0.42 0.33 20.23
N SER A 185 0.21 -0.96 20.46
CA SER A 185 0.58 -1.66 21.69
C SER A 185 0.91 -3.11 21.39
N PHE A 186 1.62 -3.74 22.32
CA PHE A 186 1.96 -5.15 22.27
C PHE A 186 1.34 -5.85 23.48
N SER A 187 1.12 -7.15 23.35
CA SER A 187 0.80 -8.04 24.48
C SER A 187 1.63 -9.31 24.37
N ALA A 188 1.59 -10.18 25.39
CA ALA A 188 2.28 -11.46 25.34
C ALA A 188 1.83 -12.36 24.16
N GLU A 189 0.64 -12.12 23.64
CA GLU A 189 0.01 -12.87 22.55
C GLU A 189 0.12 -12.17 21.19
N ASP A 190 0.44 -10.87 21.17
CA ASP A 190 0.43 -10.06 19.97
C ASP A 190 1.57 -9.05 19.93
N HIS A 191 2.60 -9.38 19.14
CA HIS A 191 3.78 -8.54 18.89
C HIS A 191 3.73 -7.82 17.55
N GLN A 192 2.54 -7.72 16.91
CA GLN A 192 2.40 -7.04 15.62
C GLN A 192 2.06 -5.57 15.81
N ARG A 193 2.90 -4.66 15.29
CA ARG A 193 2.62 -3.22 15.29
C ARG A 193 1.45 -2.89 14.38
N THR A 194 1.50 -3.39 13.16
CA THR A 194 0.45 -3.19 12.15
C THR A 194 -0.60 -4.28 12.28
N LYS A 195 -1.86 -3.89 12.37
CA LYS A 195 -2.97 -4.83 12.50
C LYS A 195 -3.63 -5.11 11.14
N PRO A 196 -4.22 -6.30 10.91
CA PRO A 196 -4.93 -6.60 9.67
C PRO A 196 -6.04 -5.60 9.33
N GLU A 197 -6.69 -5.03 10.34
CA GLU A 197 -7.75 -4.03 10.20
C GLU A 197 -7.23 -2.69 9.65
N GLU A 198 -5.93 -2.43 9.74
CA GLU A 198 -5.25 -1.25 9.19
C GLU A 198 -4.93 -1.40 7.71
N LEU A 199 -5.17 -2.58 7.11
CA LEU A 199 -4.83 -2.86 5.71
C LEU A 199 -5.58 -1.89 4.80
N VAL A 200 -4.89 -1.39 3.78
CA VAL A 200 -5.46 -0.62 2.68
C VAL A 200 -4.93 -1.18 1.37
N ILE A 201 -5.59 -0.90 0.26
CA ILE A 201 -5.05 -1.19 -1.07
C ILE A 201 -4.62 0.13 -1.66
N ILE A 202 -3.47 0.18 -2.32
CA ILE A 202 -3.00 1.35 -3.06
C ILE A 202 -2.85 1.02 -4.53
N SER A 203 -3.20 1.96 -5.41
CA SER A 203 -2.92 1.96 -6.85
C SER A 203 -1.78 2.92 -7.16
N LEU A 204 -0.95 2.59 -8.15
CA LEU A 204 0.02 3.53 -8.68
C LEU A 204 -0.67 4.61 -9.53
N GLU A 205 -0.32 5.86 -9.28
CA GLU A 205 -0.72 7.02 -10.10
C GLU A 205 0.49 7.90 -10.43
N TYR A 206 0.36 8.72 -11.47
CA TYR A 206 1.39 9.63 -11.96
C TYR A 206 0.94 11.10 -11.91
N GLU A 207 1.92 12.02 -11.89
CA GLU A 207 1.68 13.48 -11.87
C GLU A 207 0.78 13.98 -13.01
N SER A 208 0.68 13.23 -14.10
CA SER A 208 -0.23 13.51 -15.22
C SER A 208 -1.72 13.58 -14.84
N GLY A 209 -2.08 13.13 -13.63
CA GLY A 209 -3.45 13.12 -13.12
C GLY A 209 -4.05 11.72 -13.07
N PRO A 210 -5.32 11.61 -12.64
CA PRO A 210 -6.00 10.32 -12.55
C PRO A 210 -6.04 9.67 -13.93
N ALA A 211 -6.03 8.35 -13.94
CA ALA A 211 -6.31 7.62 -15.15
C ALA A 211 -7.70 7.93 -15.70
N GLN A 212 -7.86 7.69 -16.99
CA GLN A 212 -9.17 7.77 -17.64
C GLN A 212 -10.01 6.55 -17.23
N THR A 213 -11.14 6.80 -16.58
CA THR A 213 -12.12 5.80 -16.13
C THR A 213 -13.52 6.27 -16.46
N ASP A 214 -14.47 5.34 -16.58
CA ASP A 214 -15.90 5.64 -16.71
C ASP A 214 -16.67 4.86 -15.62
N PRO A 215 -17.28 5.55 -14.64
CA PRO A 215 -17.29 6.99 -14.44
C PRO A 215 -15.92 7.56 -14.02
N PRO A 216 -15.57 8.81 -14.39
CA PRO A 216 -14.26 9.40 -14.07
C PRO A 216 -14.08 9.58 -12.56
N TYR A 217 -12.91 9.23 -11.98
CA TYR A 217 -12.54 9.63 -10.60
C TYR A 217 -11.73 10.91 -10.57
N GLN A 218 -11.72 11.51 -9.39
CA GLN A 218 -10.86 12.63 -9.05
C GLN A 218 -9.84 12.12 -8.04
N LEU A 219 -8.60 12.57 -8.21
CA LEU A 219 -7.60 12.48 -7.17
C LEU A 219 -7.92 13.49 -6.07
N GLY A 220 -7.66 13.15 -4.81
CA GLY A 220 -7.91 14.05 -3.71
C GLY A 220 -6.91 15.21 -3.65
N THR A 221 -7.04 16.06 -2.62
CA THR A 221 -6.19 17.23 -2.48
C THR A 221 -4.71 16.88 -2.30
N GLU A 222 -4.40 15.65 -1.91
CA GLU A 222 -3.05 15.12 -1.79
C GLU A 222 -2.23 15.30 -3.07
N TRP A 223 -2.85 15.22 -4.25
CA TRP A 223 -2.15 15.41 -5.52
C TRP A 223 -1.80 16.85 -5.83
N THR A 224 -2.57 17.79 -5.30
CA THR A 224 -2.36 19.22 -5.51
C THR A 224 -1.44 19.85 -4.47
N ASN A 225 -1.43 19.31 -3.26
CA ASN A 225 -0.74 19.89 -2.11
C ASN A 225 0.44 19.03 -1.63
N THR A 226 0.20 17.75 -1.35
CA THR A 226 1.14 16.87 -0.64
C THR A 226 2.14 16.19 -1.58
N PHE A 227 1.67 15.71 -2.73
CA PHE A 227 2.44 15.01 -3.75
C PHE A 227 2.98 15.93 -4.85
N LYS A 228 2.80 17.23 -4.70
CA LYS A 228 3.18 18.21 -5.73
C LYS A 228 4.67 18.09 -6.10
N GLY A 229 4.94 17.89 -7.39
CA GLY A 229 6.30 17.75 -7.93
C GLY A 229 6.92 16.37 -7.72
N LEU A 230 6.16 15.38 -7.25
CA LEU A 230 6.55 13.98 -7.29
C LEU A 230 6.02 13.36 -8.59
N LYS A 231 6.90 12.67 -9.33
CA LYS A 231 6.57 12.07 -10.65
C LYS A 231 5.42 11.04 -10.56
N TYR A 232 5.36 10.30 -9.46
CA TYR A 232 4.38 9.25 -9.19
C TYR A 232 4.25 9.02 -7.69
N GLN A 233 3.09 8.55 -7.24
CA GLN A 233 2.78 8.25 -5.83
C GLN A 233 1.67 7.20 -5.70
N PRO A 234 1.63 6.45 -4.58
CA PRO A 234 0.55 5.52 -4.30
C PRO A 234 -0.74 6.27 -3.91
N CYS A 235 -1.86 5.89 -4.55
CA CYS A 235 -3.21 6.28 -4.21
C CYS A 235 -3.94 5.15 -3.51
N TRP A 236 -4.31 5.34 -2.25
CA TRP A 236 -5.05 4.32 -1.53
C TRP A 236 -6.55 4.29 -1.83
N VAL A 237 -7.09 3.08 -2.02
CA VAL A 237 -8.48 2.74 -2.34
C VAL A 237 -9.26 2.46 -1.05
N PRO A 238 -10.46 3.05 -0.88
CA PRO A 238 -11.11 3.09 0.43
C PRO A 238 -11.97 1.87 0.79
N ARG A 239 -12.61 1.11 -0.11
CA ARG A 239 -13.99 0.70 0.29
C ARG A 239 -14.23 -0.56 1.15
N PRO A 240 -13.41 -1.63 1.17
CA PRO A 240 -13.52 -2.61 2.26
C PRO A 240 -12.88 -2.05 3.54
N THR A 241 -11.82 -1.27 3.34
CA THR A 241 -10.84 -0.95 4.37
C THR A 241 -11.21 0.29 5.15
N VAL A 242 -11.78 1.33 4.54
CA VAL A 242 -12.25 2.57 5.18
C VAL A 242 -13.31 2.31 6.22
N LYS A 243 -14.21 1.34 6.02
CA LYS A 243 -15.16 0.99 7.07
C LYS A 243 -14.46 0.36 8.28
N MET A 244 -13.60 -0.63 8.04
CA MET A 244 -12.82 -1.27 9.11
C MET A 244 -11.87 -0.27 9.79
N ASN A 245 -11.16 0.53 9.00
CA ASN A 245 -10.30 1.63 9.44
C ASN A 245 -11.07 2.70 10.21
N ALA A 246 -12.32 3.02 9.85
CA ALA A 246 -13.13 3.99 10.58
C ALA A 246 -13.58 3.43 11.94
N GLU A 247 -13.74 2.12 12.07
CA GLU A 247 -14.06 1.47 13.34
C GLU A 247 -12.88 1.55 14.33
N ILE A 248 -11.64 1.49 13.83
CA ILE A 248 -10.42 1.53 14.67
C ILE A 248 -9.78 2.93 14.80
N HIS A 249 -9.84 3.75 13.74
CA HIS A 249 -9.20 5.05 13.60
C HIS A 249 -10.18 6.12 13.05
N PRO A 250 -11.35 6.34 13.68
CA PRO A 250 -12.44 7.17 13.14
C PRO A 250 -12.00 8.60 12.82
N GLU A 251 -11.27 9.26 13.73
CA GLU A 251 -10.81 10.64 13.57
C GLU A 251 -9.81 10.80 12.42
N LEU A 252 -9.00 9.76 12.16
CA LEU A 252 -8.10 9.79 11.03
C LEU A 252 -8.87 9.66 9.73
N VAL A 253 -9.73 8.65 9.63
CA VAL A 253 -10.51 8.40 8.41
C VAL A 253 -11.42 9.59 8.08
N GLU A 254 -12.06 10.21 9.07
CA GLU A 254 -12.88 11.40 8.87
C GLU A 254 -12.08 12.57 8.27
N ARG A 255 -10.89 12.86 8.82
CA ARG A 255 -10.01 13.90 8.28
C ARG A 255 -9.56 13.61 6.85
N LEU A 256 -9.18 12.36 6.58
CA LEU A 256 -8.74 11.95 5.26
C LEU A 256 -9.83 12.13 4.22
N LEU A 257 -11.05 11.67 4.53
CA LEU A 257 -12.21 11.85 3.66
C LEU A 257 -12.56 13.32 3.46
N ALA A 258 -12.50 14.14 4.52
CA ALA A 258 -12.76 15.57 4.43
C ALA A 258 -11.76 16.31 3.51
N GLU A 259 -10.51 15.85 3.45
CA GLU A 259 -9.49 16.37 2.53
C GLU A 259 -9.49 15.68 1.15
N GLY A 260 -10.43 14.79 0.90
CA GLY A 260 -10.60 14.10 -0.38
C GLY A 260 -9.66 12.92 -0.61
N TYR A 261 -8.86 12.54 0.38
CA TYR A 261 -7.99 11.37 0.32
C TYR A 261 -8.85 10.12 0.13
N GLY A 262 -8.43 9.23 -0.76
CA GLY A 262 -9.09 7.95 -0.91
C GLY A 262 -10.48 8.05 -1.56
N SER A 263 -10.71 9.03 -2.44
CA SER A 263 -12.00 9.27 -3.10
C SER A 263 -12.18 8.53 -4.43
N GLN A 264 -11.47 7.42 -4.64
CA GLN A 264 -11.45 6.68 -5.92
C GLN A 264 -12.74 5.87 -6.17
N CYS A 265 -13.74 5.94 -5.30
CA CYS A 265 -15.05 5.35 -5.56
C CYS A 265 -16.04 6.40 -6.05
N THR A 266 -17.07 5.97 -6.76
CA THR A 266 -18.09 6.89 -7.28
C THR A 266 -18.86 7.50 -6.11
N LEU A 267 -19.02 8.82 -6.09
CA LEU A 267 -19.93 9.46 -5.15
C LEU A 267 -21.38 9.15 -5.54
N LYS A 268 -22.24 8.87 -4.55
CA LYS A 268 -23.69 8.77 -4.73
C LYS A 268 -24.28 10.06 -5.30
N ASP A 269 -23.71 11.19 -4.89
CA ASP A 269 -23.99 12.53 -5.39
C ASP A 269 -22.66 13.25 -5.64
N PRO A 270 -22.33 13.64 -6.88
CA PRO A 270 -21.05 14.25 -7.24
C PRO A 270 -20.76 15.57 -6.51
N ASP A 271 -21.79 16.25 -5.99
CA ASP A 271 -21.64 17.51 -5.27
C ASP A 271 -21.66 17.34 -3.74
N ALA A 272 -21.78 16.11 -3.23
CA ALA A 272 -21.83 15.85 -1.79
C ALA A 272 -20.46 15.98 -1.13
N THR A 273 -20.46 16.46 0.12
CA THR A 273 -19.28 16.39 0.99
C THR A 273 -18.84 14.94 1.15
N THR A 274 -17.55 14.69 0.91
CA THR A 274 -16.94 13.38 1.02
C THR A 274 -17.00 12.85 2.45
N THR A 275 -17.84 11.84 2.67
CA THR A 275 -18.01 11.12 3.95
C THR A 275 -18.03 9.63 3.67
N ILE A 276 -17.97 8.79 4.70
CA ILE A 276 -17.99 7.32 4.51
C ILE A 276 -19.26 6.86 3.77
N ASP A 277 -20.38 7.56 3.98
CA ASP A 277 -21.68 7.23 3.39
C ASP A 277 -21.91 7.88 2.02
N SER A 278 -21.05 8.80 1.57
CA SER A 278 -21.24 9.53 0.31
C SER A 278 -20.86 8.74 -0.94
N PHE A 279 -20.22 7.57 -0.81
CA PHE A 279 -19.77 6.75 -1.94
C PHE A 279 -20.72 5.59 -2.29
N THR A 280 -20.72 5.13 -3.54
CA THR A 280 -21.41 3.91 -4.01
C THR A 280 -20.51 2.67 -3.88
N ASN A 281 -21.15 1.48 -3.93
CA ASN A 281 -20.57 0.17 -4.32
C ASN A 281 -19.29 0.20 -5.16
N GLU A 282 -19.27 1.11 -6.12
CA GLU A 282 -18.42 1.04 -7.30
C GLU A 282 -17.18 1.87 -7.06
N CYS A 283 -16.07 1.16 -6.89
CA CYS A 283 -14.76 1.77 -6.89
C CYS A 283 -14.20 1.78 -8.29
N LYS A 284 -13.67 2.93 -8.69
CA LYS A 284 -13.06 3.17 -9.99
C LYS A 284 -11.61 2.67 -9.89
N ILE A 285 -11.50 1.36 -9.67
CA ILE A 285 -10.23 0.66 -9.70
C ILE A 285 -10.01 0.23 -11.15
N HIS A 286 -8.75 0.34 -11.53
CA HIS A 286 -8.10 -0.27 -12.68
C HIS A 286 -8.11 -1.79 -12.62
#